data_AF-A0A098S0F2-F1
#
_entry.id   AF-A0A098S0F2-F1
#
_cell.length_a   1.000
_cell.length_b   1.000
_cell.length_c   1.000
_cell.angle_alpha   90.00
_cell.angle_beta   90.00
_cell.angle_gamma   90.00
#
_symmetry.space_group_name_H-M   'P 1'
#
loop_
_entity.id
_entity.type
_entity.pdbx_description
1 polymer ?
#
loop_
_entity_poly.entity_id
_entity_poly.type
_entity_poly.pdbx_seq_one_letter_code
_entity_poly.pdbx_strand_id
1 'polypeptide(L)'
;MIPGHVPRVLTYSGSPYRTLEEFFLKHRPPEQVFLINAARNSTIVGEKGTRLTFPAHSLSTTTGHRIDGQIQVRLTEISSPLEHLLAARPTASEDRVVDAVSQVQFNIFKDGAPLQLSEPVMMEIPVSPHSVHPPGSAKLFARSLPTIRSVKSNTLLDWRPVKTQVEVRKVGNRRYFGFAVQRCSWYQCGHFYARRDAKVMVTAKIIANTDSFESQEAFLWLDGSNVITKLYSSDRHFSGLNIPRRASGQVIAYGMSKGQMHFGAARLKKAADKLLNVYMRPMAEAEIIEAIQHL
;
A
#
# COMPACT_ATOMS: atom_id res chain seq x y z
N MET A 1 -43.62 19.10 -0.39
CA MET A 1 -43.65 18.28 0.83
C MET A 1 -42.86 17.01 0.55
N ILE A 2 -41.94 16.69 1.45
CA ILE A 2 -40.71 15.92 1.21
C ILE A 2 -41.01 14.42 1.04
N PRO A 3 -40.43 13.73 0.04
CA PRO A 3 -40.46 12.27 -0.03
C PRO A 3 -39.64 11.70 1.13
N GLY A 4 -40.29 10.81 1.88
CA GLY A 4 -39.80 10.23 3.12
C GLY A 4 -38.41 9.61 3.01
N HIS A 5 -37.58 10.04 3.97
CA HIS A 5 -36.33 9.42 4.37
C HIS A 5 -36.50 7.89 4.48
N VAL A 6 -35.82 7.14 3.61
CA VAL A 6 -35.58 5.72 3.85
C VAL A 6 -34.60 5.64 5.01
N PRO A 7 -34.92 5.01 6.15
CA PRO A 7 -33.94 4.83 7.21
C PRO A 7 -32.89 3.82 6.74
N ARG A 8 -31.71 4.29 6.32
CA ARG A 8 -30.50 3.45 6.28
C ARG A 8 -30.04 3.24 7.71
N VAL A 9 -30.55 2.21 8.38
CA VAL A 9 -29.92 1.68 9.59
C VAL A 9 -29.82 0.17 9.48
N LEU A 10 -28.61 -0.30 9.19
CA LEU A 10 -28.12 -1.61 9.63
C LEU A 10 -26.63 -1.48 10.00
N THR A 11 -26.38 -0.83 11.13
CA THR A 11 -25.29 -1.23 12.04
C THR A 11 -25.84 -1.22 13.46
N TYR A 12 -26.40 -2.36 13.87
CA TYR A 12 -26.42 -2.87 15.25
C TYR A 12 -26.68 -4.39 15.18
N SER A 13 -25.82 -5.09 14.44
CA SER A 13 -25.77 -6.56 14.38
C SER A 13 -24.41 -7.02 13.85
N GLY A 14 -23.32 -6.54 14.45
CA GLY A 14 -21.96 -6.88 14.04
C GLY A 14 -21.57 -6.36 12.65
N SER A 15 -20.46 -5.66 12.57
CA SER A 15 -19.61 -5.62 11.39
C SER A 15 -19.53 -7.03 10.77
N PRO A 16 -19.65 -7.18 9.43
CA PRO A 16 -19.40 -8.47 8.79
C PRO A 16 -17.94 -8.92 8.98
N TYR A 17 -17.06 -7.99 9.38
CA TYR A 17 -15.67 -8.23 9.69
C TYR A 17 -15.47 -8.61 11.15
N ARG A 18 -14.75 -9.70 11.39
CA ARG A 18 -14.21 -10.10 12.69
C ARG A 18 -12.92 -9.38 13.03
N THR A 19 -12.19 -8.91 12.01
CA THR A 19 -10.91 -8.22 12.17
C THR A 19 -10.79 -7.05 11.19
N LEU A 20 -9.91 -6.08 11.49
CA LEU A 20 -9.56 -5.03 10.51
C LEU A 20 -8.88 -5.60 9.26
N GLU A 21 -8.19 -6.73 9.38
CA GLU A 21 -7.55 -7.39 8.23
C GLU A 21 -8.58 -7.82 7.18
N GLU A 22 -9.73 -8.35 7.59
CA GLU A 22 -10.82 -8.72 6.67
C GLU A 22 -11.37 -7.49 5.92
N PHE A 23 -11.47 -6.34 6.60
CA PHE A 23 -11.87 -5.08 5.97
C PHE A 23 -10.87 -4.66 4.89
N PHE A 24 -9.56 -4.63 5.21
CA PHE A 24 -8.54 -4.26 4.23
C PHE A 24 -8.43 -5.27 3.08
N LEU A 25 -8.59 -6.57 3.35
CA LEU A 25 -8.57 -7.61 2.31
C LEU A 25 -9.73 -7.48 1.33
N LYS A 26 -10.91 -7.06 1.79
CA LYS A 26 -12.08 -6.83 0.93
C LYS A 26 -11.94 -5.56 0.08
N HIS A 27 -11.35 -4.50 0.64
CA HIS A 27 -11.30 -3.18 0.00
C HIS A 27 -9.99 -2.85 -0.72
N ARG A 28 -8.95 -3.68 -0.60
CA ARG A 28 -7.73 -3.53 -1.39
C ARG A 28 -8.03 -3.64 -2.90
N PRO A 29 -7.20 -3.04 -3.76
CA PRO A 29 -7.32 -3.23 -5.21
C PRO A 29 -7.36 -4.73 -5.59
N PRO A 30 -8.25 -5.12 -6.53
CA PRO A 30 -8.42 -6.51 -6.90
C PRO A 30 -7.18 -7.06 -7.61
N GLU A 31 -7.05 -8.38 -7.55
CA GLU A 31 -6.05 -9.12 -8.31
C GLU A 31 -6.54 -9.33 -9.75
N GLN A 32 -5.71 -8.99 -10.72
CA GLN A 32 -5.92 -9.21 -12.15
C GLN A 32 -5.28 -10.55 -12.54
N VAL A 33 -5.95 -11.33 -13.39
CA VAL A 33 -5.50 -12.65 -13.83
C VAL A 33 -5.21 -12.65 -15.32
N PHE A 34 -4.02 -13.08 -15.69
CA PHE A 34 -3.56 -13.22 -17.06
C PHE A 34 -3.15 -14.66 -17.35
N LEU A 35 -3.42 -15.13 -18.56
CA LEU A 35 -2.95 -16.41 -19.06
C LEU A 35 -1.91 -16.17 -20.15
N ILE A 36 -0.71 -16.69 -19.95
CA ILE A 36 0.38 -16.59 -20.94
C ILE A 36 0.98 -17.97 -21.20
N ASN A 37 1.70 -18.12 -22.31
CA ASN A 37 2.45 -19.34 -22.60
C ASN A 37 3.92 -19.15 -22.21
N ALA A 38 4.38 -19.93 -21.23
CA ALA A 38 5.74 -19.86 -20.70
C ALA A 38 6.83 -20.16 -21.75
N ALA A 39 6.49 -20.83 -22.86
CA ALA A 39 7.43 -21.13 -23.94
C ALA A 39 7.66 -19.96 -24.92
N ARG A 40 7.05 -18.79 -24.70
CA ARG A 40 7.14 -17.63 -25.59
C ARG A 40 7.41 -16.35 -24.80
N ASN A 41 8.12 -15.42 -25.43
CA ASN A 41 8.21 -14.05 -24.93
C ASN A 41 6.79 -13.49 -24.81
N SER A 42 6.41 -13.05 -23.61
CA SER A 42 5.05 -12.61 -23.31
C SER A 42 5.11 -11.31 -22.50
N THR A 43 4.28 -10.35 -22.85
CA THR A 43 4.08 -9.13 -22.05
C THR A 43 2.64 -9.07 -21.61
N ILE A 44 2.42 -8.93 -20.30
CA ILE A 44 1.11 -8.56 -19.75
C ILE A 44 1.11 -7.09 -19.40
N VAL A 45 -0.07 -6.46 -19.47
CA VAL A 45 -0.26 -5.06 -19.12
C VAL A 45 -1.43 -5.00 -18.14
N GLY A 46 -1.14 -4.53 -16.93
CA GLY A 46 -2.16 -4.32 -15.90
C GLY A 46 -3.05 -3.13 -16.23
N GLU A 47 -4.22 -3.06 -15.59
CA GLU A 47 -5.19 -1.96 -15.73
C GLU A 47 -4.57 -0.59 -15.45
N LYS A 48 -3.62 -0.49 -14.52
CA LYS A 48 -2.93 0.78 -14.22
C LYS A 48 -1.71 1.02 -15.10
N GLY A 49 -1.46 0.12 -16.03
CA GLY A 49 -0.44 0.22 -17.07
C GLY A 49 0.90 -0.38 -16.69
N THR A 50 1.06 -1.05 -15.53
CA THR A 50 2.28 -1.81 -15.24
C THR A 50 2.46 -2.89 -16.29
N ARG A 51 3.65 -2.99 -16.86
CA ARG A 51 3.99 -4.02 -17.85
C ARG A 51 4.95 -5.02 -17.21
N LEU A 52 4.67 -6.30 -17.37
CA LEU A 52 5.60 -7.38 -17.04
C LEU A 52 5.93 -8.13 -18.31
N THR A 53 7.21 -8.12 -18.70
CA THR A 53 7.70 -8.85 -19.87
C THR A 53 8.51 -10.05 -19.42
N PHE A 54 7.97 -11.23 -19.72
CA PHE A 54 8.51 -12.53 -19.43
C PHE A 54 9.28 -13.03 -20.65
N PRO A 55 10.60 -13.29 -20.53
CA PRO A 55 11.32 -14.06 -21.54
C PRO A 55 10.73 -15.47 -21.68
N ALA A 56 10.84 -16.06 -22.86
CA ALA A 56 10.54 -17.47 -23.05
C ALA A 56 11.36 -18.31 -22.07
N HIS A 57 10.71 -19.28 -21.42
CA HIS A 57 11.32 -20.24 -20.52
C HIS A 57 11.95 -19.62 -19.26
N SER A 58 11.45 -18.45 -18.83
CA SER A 58 11.91 -17.74 -17.63
C SER A 58 11.36 -18.28 -16.31
N LEU A 59 10.68 -19.43 -16.32
CA LEU A 59 9.94 -19.97 -15.18
C LEU A 59 10.36 -21.39 -14.83
N SER A 60 10.38 -21.66 -13.53
CA SER A 60 10.64 -22.99 -12.99
C SER A 60 9.73 -23.34 -11.81
N THR A 61 9.63 -24.63 -11.51
CA THR A 61 9.10 -25.11 -10.23
C THR A 61 10.04 -24.73 -9.08
N THR A 62 9.57 -24.90 -7.84
CA THR A 62 10.41 -24.75 -6.64
C THR A 62 11.58 -25.76 -6.59
N THR A 63 11.49 -26.86 -7.33
CA THR A 63 12.55 -27.87 -7.47
C THR A 63 13.48 -27.61 -8.66
N GLY A 64 13.26 -26.53 -9.43
CA GLY A 64 14.12 -26.12 -10.54
C GLY A 64 13.75 -26.69 -11.91
N HIS A 65 12.64 -27.44 -12.04
CA HIS A 65 12.19 -27.90 -13.35
C HIS A 65 11.61 -26.75 -14.18
N ARG A 66 12.09 -26.62 -15.41
CA ARG A 66 11.59 -25.64 -16.38
C ARG A 66 10.11 -25.85 -16.66
N ILE A 67 9.39 -24.73 -16.78
CA ILE A 67 7.97 -24.73 -17.11
C ILE A 67 7.75 -24.28 -18.54
N ASP A 68 6.99 -25.10 -19.27
CA ASP A 68 6.40 -24.77 -20.57
C ASP A 68 4.86 -24.86 -20.52
N GLY A 69 4.22 -24.33 -21.55
CA GLY A 69 2.76 -24.34 -21.69
C GLY A 69 2.08 -23.16 -21.01
N GLN A 70 0.76 -23.25 -20.87
CA GLN A 70 -0.05 -22.19 -20.30
C GLN A 70 0.18 -22.07 -18.79
N ILE A 71 0.31 -20.83 -18.32
CA ILE A 71 0.46 -20.47 -16.92
C ILE A 71 -0.45 -19.29 -16.57
N GLN A 72 -0.74 -19.15 -15.27
CA GLN A 72 -1.51 -18.04 -14.71
C GLN A 72 -0.57 -17.03 -14.06
N VAL A 73 -0.58 -15.79 -14.51
CA VAL A 73 0.04 -14.67 -13.81
C VAL A 73 -1.05 -13.89 -13.09
N ARG A 74 -0.84 -13.61 -11.81
CA ARG A 74 -1.73 -12.80 -11.00
C ARG A 74 -1.02 -11.51 -10.60
N LEU A 75 -1.66 -10.37 -10.81
CA LEU A 75 -1.07 -9.04 -10.67
C LEU A 75 -1.98 -8.17 -9.80
N THR A 76 -1.40 -7.47 -8.82
CA THR A 76 -2.08 -6.43 -8.04
C THR A 76 -1.28 -5.14 -8.15
N GLU A 77 -1.97 -4.04 -8.43
CA GLU A 77 -1.37 -2.70 -8.56
C GLU A 77 -2.03 -1.74 -7.57
N ILE A 78 -1.23 -0.96 -6.84
CA ILE A 78 -1.66 0.07 -5.89
C ILE A 78 -0.90 1.34 -6.27
N SER A 79 -1.60 2.40 -6.69
CA SER A 79 -0.93 3.60 -7.22
C SER A 79 -1.55 4.92 -6.78
N SER A 80 -2.45 4.87 -5.81
CA SER A 80 -3.07 6.06 -5.22
C SER A 80 -3.05 5.99 -3.69
N PRO A 81 -3.06 7.15 -2.99
CA PRO A 81 -3.05 7.18 -1.54
C PRO A 81 -4.23 6.42 -0.93
N LEU A 82 -5.43 6.57 -1.53
CA LEU A 82 -6.64 5.86 -1.13
C LEU A 82 -6.45 4.34 -1.16
N GLU A 83 -5.85 3.82 -2.22
CA GLU A 83 -5.61 2.38 -2.35
C GLU A 83 -4.53 1.88 -1.40
N HIS A 84 -3.48 2.67 -1.15
CA HIS A 84 -2.48 2.35 -0.13
C HIS A 84 -3.13 2.22 1.25
N LEU A 85 -4.04 3.13 1.56
CA LEU A 85 -4.80 3.13 2.81
C LEU A 85 -5.75 1.93 2.91
N LEU A 86 -6.57 1.68 1.87
CA LEU A 86 -7.53 0.56 1.84
C LEU A 86 -6.85 -0.81 1.78
N ALA A 87 -5.62 -0.89 1.28
CA ALA A 87 -4.82 -2.10 1.32
C ALA A 87 -4.03 -2.28 2.64
N ALA A 88 -4.08 -1.30 3.56
CA ALA A 88 -3.20 -1.20 4.72
C ALA A 88 -1.71 -1.38 4.35
N ARG A 89 -1.31 -0.78 3.21
CA ARG A 89 0.02 -0.91 2.61
C ARG A 89 0.76 0.43 2.66
N PRO A 90 1.41 0.75 3.79
CA PRO A 90 2.14 1.99 3.92
C PRO A 90 3.33 2.05 2.97
N THR A 91 3.81 3.27 2.73
CA THR A 91 4.89 3.61 1.81
C THR A 91 6.16 4.02 2.56
N ALA A 92 6.40 3.51 3.78
CA ALA A 92 7.62 3.79 4.54
C ALA A 92 8.74 2.80 4.21
N SER A 93 10.00 3.25 4.30
CA SER A 93 11.19 2.44 4.08
C SER A 93 12.29 2.81 5.06
N GLU A 94 12.66 1.88 5.96
CA GLU A 94 13.75 2.07 6.93
C GLU A 94 13.60 3.39 7.72
N ASP A 95 12.42 3.58 8.33
CA ASP A 95 12.04 4.81 9.02
C ASP A 95 12.05 6.06 8.13
N ARG A 96 11.91 5.95 6.81
CA ARG A 96 11.80 7.10 5.92
C ARG A 96 10.51 7.03 5.13
N VAL A 97 9.84 8.15 5.01
CA VAL A 97 8.69 8.30 4.12
C VAL A 97 9.12 8.15 2.66
N VAL A 98 8.41 7.30 1.90
CA VAL A 98 8.56 7.17 0.45
C VAL A 98 7.29 7.70 -0.19
N ASP A 99 7.46 8.62 -1.13
CA ASP A 99 6.43 9.04 -2.06
C ASP A 99 6.31 7.96 -3.14
N ALA A 100 5.30 7.11 -2.99
CA ALA A 100 5.15 5.93 -3.84
C ALA A 100 4.58 6.33 -5.21
N VAL A 101 5.24 5.88 -6.27
CA VAL A 101 4.67 5.91 -7.61
C VAL A 101 3.66 4.76 -7.75
N SER A 102 4.07 3.56 -7.33
CA SER A 102 3.21 2.38 -7.31
C SER A 102 3.80 1.30 -6.40
N GLN A 103 2.93 0.47 -5.84
CA GLN A 103 3.26 -0.84 -5.31
C GLN A 103 2.62 -1.91 -6.19
N VAL A 104 3.42 -2.91 -6.56
CA VAL A 104 3.02 -3.99 -7.45
C VAL A 104 3.32 -5.32 -6.79
N GLN A 105 2.35 -6.22 -6.78
CA GLN A 105 2.57 -7.64 -6.49
C GLN A 105 2.33 -8.43 -7.76
N PHE A 106 3.19 -9.41 -8.03
CA PHE A 106 2.81 -10.48 -8.94
C PHE A 106 3.19 -11.86 -8.39
N ASN A 107 2.32 -12.82 -8.67
CA ASN A 107 2.50 -14.24 -8.37
C ASN A 107 2.21 -15.04 -9.63
N ILE A 108 2.80 -16.22 -9.75
CA ILE A 108 2.71 -17.04 -10.95
C ILE A 108 2.38 -18.47 -10.55
N PHE A 109 1.43 -19.08 -11.27
CA PHE A 109 0.93 -20.41 -10.98
C PHE A 109 0.82 -21.26 -12.25
N LYS A 110 0.95 -22.57 -12.08
CA LYS A 110 0.52 -23.57 -13.06
C LYS A 110 -0.32 -24.60 -12.32
N ASP A 111 -1.55 -24.80 -12.77
CA ASP A 111 -2.51 -25.74 -12.16
C ASP A 111 -2.67 -25.53 -10.64
N GLY A 112 -2.64 -24.27 -10.21
CA GLY A 112 -2.72 -23.87 -8.80
C GLY A 112 -1.41 -23.95 -8.01
N ALA A 113 -0.36 -24.59 -8.52
CA ALA A 113 0.94 -24.66 -7.88
C ALA A 113 1.80 -23.41 -8.16
N PRO A 114 2.48 -22.83 -7.16
CA PRO A 114 3.29 -21.63 -7.35
C PRO A 114 4.57 -21.92 -8.15
N LEU A 115 4.93 -20.98 -9.02
CA LEU A 115 6.16 -21.00 -9.81
C LEU A 115 7.15 -19.93 -9.33
N GLN A 116 8.40 -20.10 -9.74
CA GLN A 116 9.50 -19.15 -9.50
C GLN A 116 10.07 -18.64 -10.81
N LEU A 117 10.77 -17.50 -10.73
CA LEU A 117 11.53 -16.97 -11.86
C LEU A 117 12.89 -17.67 -11.92
N SER A 118 13.21 -18.30 -13.05
CA SER A 118 14.57 -18.78 -13.35
C SER A 118 15.39 -17.71 -14.09
N GLU A 119 14.72 -16.80 -14.80
CA GLU A 119 15.32 -15.65 -15.47
C GLU A 119 14.64 -14.34 -15.04
N PRO A 120 15.34 -13.19 -15.09
CA PRO A 120 14.75 -11.92 -14.72
C PRO A 120 13.55 -11.53 -15.61
N VAL A 121 12.50 -11.04 -14.96
CA VAL A 121 11.33 -10.44 -15.63
C VAL A 121 11.50 -8.93 -15.65
N MET A 122 11.23 -8.31 -16.80
CA MET A 122 11.28 -6.86 -16.94
C MET A 122 9.97 -6.27 -16.42
N MET A 123 10.03 -5.47 -15.36
CA MET A 123 8.90 -4.69 -14.86
C MET A 123 9.01 -3.23 -15.29
N GLU A 124 7.92 -2.68 -15.84
CA GLU A 124 7.84 -1.28 -16.28
C GLU A 124 6.61 -0.63 -15.64
N ILE A 125 6.80 0.35 -14.75
CA ILE A 125 5.74 1.08 -14.06
C ILE A 125 5.55 2.45 -14.74
N PRO A 126 4.33 2.87 -15.11
CA PRO A 126 4.11 4.16 -15.76
C PRO A 126 4.63 5.35 -14.93
N VAL A 127 5.32 6.27 -15.58
CA VAL A 127 5.70 7.56 -14.99
C VAL A 127 4.52 8.52 -15.12
N SER A 128 4.03 9.04 -13.99
CA SER A 128 3.01 10.10 -14.02
C SER A 128 3.57 11.34 -14.70
N PRO A 129 2.82 11.96 -15.65
CA PRO A 129 3.23 13.22 -16.26
C PRO A 129 3.30 14.37 -15.24
N HIS A 130 2.57 14.25 -14.12
CA HIS A 130 2.53 15.24 -13.04
C HIS A 130 3.50 14.94 -11.90
N SER A 131 4.46 14.02 -12.10
CA SER A 131 5.47 13.74 -11.07
C SER A 131 6.30 14.98 -10.77
N VAL A 132 6.29 15.41 -9.51
CA VAL A 132 7.13 16.52 -9.02
C VAL A 132 8.60 16.10 -8.80
N HIS A 133 8.86 14.79 -8.79
CA HIS A 133 10.21 14.25 -8.62
C HIS A 133 10.92 14.08 -9.97
N PRO A 134 12.22 14.40 -10.05
CA PRO A 134 13.03 14.08 -11.23
C PRO A 134 12.99 12.58 -11.52
N PRO A 135 12.74 12.13 -12.77
CA PRO A 135 12.62 10.71 -13.09
C PRO A 135 13.83 9.87 -12.65
N GLY A 136 15.06 10.38 -12.78
CA GLY A 136 16.28 9.67 -12.36
C GLY A 136 16.44 9.50 -10.84
N SER A 137 15.54 10.04 -10.02
CA SER A 137 15.59 9.91 -8.56
C SER A 137 14.76 8.74 -8.02
N ALA A 138 13.99 8.06 -8.89
CA ALA A 138 13.18 6.92 -8.52
C ALA A 138 14.05 5.76 -8.02
N LYS A 139 13.53 5.02 -7.06
CA LYS A 139 14.15 3.84 -6.48
C LYS A 139 13.18 2.68 -6.48
N LEU A 140 13.74 1.48 -6.64
CA LEU A 140 13.03 0.24 -6.40
C LEU A 140 13.21 -0.15 -4.93
N PHE A 141 12.13 -0.60 -4.34
CA PHE A 141 12.10 -1.19 -3.02
C PHE A 141 11.45 -2.57 -3.10
N ALA A 142 11.94 -3.49 -2.28
CA ALA A 142 11.35 -4.80 -2.10
C ALA A 142 10.78 -4.93 -0.69
N ARG A 143 9.76 -5.76 -0.55
CA ARG A 143 9.21 -6.13 0.76
C ARG A 143 10.32 -6.66 1.68
N SER A 144 10.33 -6.17 2.91
CA SER A 144 11.21 -6.67 3.97
C SER A 144 10.49 -6.74 5.31
N LEU A 145 11.15 -7.39 6.27
CA LEU A 145 10.77 -7.31 7.67
C LEU A 145 11.22 -5.93 8.22
N PRO A 146 10.47 -5.34 9.16
CA PRO A 146 10.81 -4.05 9.74
C PRO A 146 12.12 -4.16 10.51
N THR A 147 12.96 -3.12 10.45
CA THR A 147 14.22 -3.04 11.24
C THR A 147 14.07 -2.26 12.55
N ILE A 148 12.87 -1.78 12.85
CA ILE A 148 12.61 -0.87 13.98
C ILE A 148 12.67 -1.66 15.29
N ARG A 149 13.70 -1.38 16.11
CA ARG A 149 13.93 -2.09 17.39
C ARG A 149 12.81 -1.89 18.42
N SER A 150 12.11 -0.74 18.37
CA SER A 150 11.03 -0.38 19.30
C SER A 150 9.68 -0.99 18.95
N VAL A 151 9.54 -1.64 17.79
CA VAL A 151 8.28 -2.25 17.37
C VAL A 151 8.54 -3.70 16.98
N LYS A 152 8.45 -4.59 17.97
CA LYS A 152 8.52 -6.05 17.76
C LYS A 152 7.16 -6.54 17.25
N SER A 153 6.90 -6.37 15.95
CA SER A 153 5.80 -7.10 15.33
C SER A 153 6.19 -7.66 13.97
N ASN A 154 6.00 -8.98 13.84
CA ASN A 154 6.17 -9.72 12.59
C ASN A 154 5.08 -9.40 11.56
N THR A 155 4.06 -8.62 11.94
CA THR A 155 2.94 -8.21 11.06
C THR A 155 3.20 -6.89 10.32
N LEU A 156 4.32 -6.22 10.59
CA LEU A 156 4.62 -4.94 9.98
C LEU A 156 5.34 -5.14 8.65
N LEU A 157 4.79 -4.55 7.59
CA LEU A 157 5.48 -4.45 6.31
C LEU A 157 6.40 -3.23 6.35
N ASP A 158 7.65 -3.43 5.94
CA ASP A 158 8.57 -2.34 5.62
C ASP A 158 9.12 -2.54 4.20
N TRP A 159 9.49 -1.43 3.56
CA TRP A 159 10.13 -1.44 2.26
C TRP A 159 11.63 -1.26 2.45
N ARG A 160 12.46 -2.00 1.70
CA ARG A 160 13.91 -1.76 1.68
C ARG A 160 14.37 -1.41 0.28
N PRO A 161 15.20 -0.38 0.12
CA PRO A 161 15.74 -0.04 -1.18
C PRO A 161 16.60 -1.20 -1.68
N VAL A 162 16.40 -1.60 -2.92
CA VAL A 162 17.27 -2.58 -3.59
C VAL A 162 18.28 -1.84 -4.47
N LYS A 163 19.41 -2.49 -4.75
CA LYS A 163 20.48 -1.92 -5.57
C LYS A 163 20.15 -1.91 -7.07
N THR A 164 19.06 -2.56 -7.49
CA THR A 164 18.60 -2.56 -8.87
C THR A 164 18.39 -1.13 -9.36
N GLN A 165 19.04 -0.80 -10.46
CA GLN A 165 18.89 0.51 -11.09
C GLN A 165 17.49 0.64 -11.70
N VAL A 166 16.87 1.80 -11.48
CA VAL A 166 15.62 2.18 -12.12
C VAL A 166 15.97 3.07 -13.31
N GLU A 167 15.56 2.63 -14.50
CA GLU A 167 15.77 3.36 -15.74
C GLU A 167 14.49 3.99 -16.24
N VAL A 168 14.58 5.12 -16.93
CA VAL A 168 13.43 5.72 -17.60
C VAL A 168 13.39 5.18 -19.02
N ARG A 169 12.41 4.32 -19.30
CA ARG A 169 12.18 3.71 -20.61
C ARG A 169 11.06 4.44 -21.32
N LYS A 170 11.14 4.53 -22.65
CA LYS A 170 10.07 5.07 -23.50
C LYS A 170 9.47 3.92 -24.30
N VAL A 171 8.15 3.73 -24.17
CA VAL A 171 7.40 2.75 -24.95
C VAL A 171 6.28 3.51 -25.65
N GLY A 172 6.39 3.65 -26.97
CA GLY A 172 5.57 4.58 -27.74
C GLY A 172 5.69 6.01 -27.19
N ASN A 173 4.56 6.61 -26.82
CA ASN A 173 4.50 7.98 -26.27
C ASN A 173 4.51 8.03 -24.74
N ARG A 174 4.60 6.88 -24.05
CA ARG A 174 4.57 6.80 -22.58
C ARG A 174 5.98 6.54 -22.03
N ARG A 175 6.25 7.11 -20.85
CA ARG A 175 7.48 6.86 -20.08
C ARG A 175 7.19 5.88 -18.96
N TYR A 176 8.17 5.04 -18.66
CA TYR A 176 8.10 4.01 -17.62
C TYR A 176 9.36 4.03 -16.77
N PHE A 177 9.20 3.77 -15.47
CA PHE A 177 10.28 3.30 -14.62
C PHE A 177 10.46 1.80 -14.88
N GLY A 178 11.58 1.44 -15.50
CA GLY A 178 11.94 0.07 -15.83
C GLY A 178 13.02 -0.48 -14.91
N PHE A 179 12.82 -1.70 -14.42
CA PHE A 179 13.83 -2.48 -13.69
C PHE A 179 13.56 -3.99 -13.81
N ALA A 180 14.63 -4.80 -13.83
CA ALA A 180 14.51 -6.26 -13.83
C ALA A 180 14.27 -6.80 -12.41
N VAL A 181 13.36 -7.77 -12.29
CA VAL A 181 13.03 -8.46 -11.03
C VAL A 181 13.30 -9.96 -11.15
N GLN A 182 13.82 -10.55 -10.08
CA GLN A 182 14.21 -11.98 -10.05
C GLN A 182 13.33 -12.83 -9.12
N ARG A 183 12.30 -12.24 -8.51
CA ARG A 183 11.40 -12.96 -7.61
C ARG A 183 9.96 -12.53 -7.83
N CYS A 184 9.03 -13.47 -7.73
CA CYS A 184 7.61 -13.16 -7.57
C CYS A 184 7.40 -12.61 -6.17
N SER A 185 7.10 -11.32 -6.04
CA SER A 185 6.96 -10.64 -4.74
C SER A 185 6.23 -9.30 -4.88
N TRP A 186 6.14 -8.61 -3.76
CA TRP A 186 5.80 -7.19 -3.67
C TRP A 186 7.02 -6.32 -3.97
N TYR A 187 6.82 -5.33 -4.83
CA TYR A 187 7.76 -4.28 -5.18
C TYR A 187 7.11 -2.91 -5.01
N GLN A 188 7.89 -1.91 -4.63
CA GLN A 188 7.47 -0.50 -4.65
C GLN A 188 8.44 0.29 -5.51
N CYS A 189 7.93 1.15 -6.38
CA CYS A 189 8.72 2.18 -7.03
C CYS A 189 8.33 3.53 -6.43
N GLY A 190 9.31 4.35 -6.07
CA GLY A 190 9.04 5.64 -5.46
C GLY A 190 10.28 6.46 -5.16
N HIS A 191 10.06 7.58 -4.46
CA HIS A 191 11.09 8.56 -4.13
C HIS A 191 11.16 8.75 -2.63
N PHE A 192 12.36 8.83 -2.03
CA PHE A 192 12.46 9.25 -0.64
C PHE A 192 11.96 10.69 -0.51
N TYR A 193 10.95 10.89 0.32
CA TYR A 193 10.28 12.18 0.47
C TYR A 193 11.13 13.18 1.29
N ALA A 194 11.14 14.45 0.86
CA ALA A 194 11.73 15.64 1.52
C ALA A 194 13.03 15.40 2.32
N ARG A 195 14.14 15.09 1.65
CA ARG A 195 15.43 14.73 2.30
C ARG A 195 16.06 15.82 3.18
N ARG A 196 15.74 17.10 2.97
CA ARG A 196 16.42 18.24 3.61
C ARG A 196 15.69 18.79 4.83
N ASP A 197 14.44 18.39 5.06
CA ASP A 197 13.68 18.87 6.21
C ASP A 197 14.13 18.17 7.49
N ALA A 198 14.16 18.93 8.59
CA ALA A 198 14.26 18.34 9.91
C ALA A 198 13.14 17.32 10.10
N LYS A 199 13.45 16.18 10.70
CA LYS A 199 12.50 15.09 10.91
C LYS A 199 12.00 15.12 12.35
N VAL A 200 10.72 14.85 12.54
CA VAL A 200 10.06 14.85 13.85
C VAL A 200 9.19 13.60 14.01
N MET A 201 8.82 13.33 15.26
CA MET A 201 7.80 12.33 15.58
C MET A 201 6.43 13.01 15.61
N VAL A 202 5.43 12.37 14.99
CA VAL A 202 4.02 12.77 15.09
C VAL A 202 3.32 11.78 15.99
N THR A 203 2.67 12.25 17.05
CA THR A 203 1.88 11.39 17.95
C THR A 203 0.40 11.71 17.80
N ALA A 204 -0.40 10.65 17.65
CA ALA A 204 -1.85 10.72 17.63
C ALA A 204 -2.42 10.04 18.87
N LYS A 205 -3.32 10.70 19.58
CA LYS A 205 -4.07 10.16 20.71
C LYS A 205 -5.46 9.75 20.23
N ILE A 206 -5.83 8.50 20.43
CA ILE A 206 -7.17 8.02 20.10
C ILE A 206 -8.14 8.38 21.22
N ILE A 207 -9.27 8.97 20.86
CA ILE A 207 -10.38 9.28 21.76
C ILE A 207 -11.62 8.59 21.20
N ALA A 208 -12.14 7.61 21.92
CA ALA A 208 -13.32 6.84 21.52
C ALA A 208 -14.20 6.53 22.72
N ASN A 209 -15.50 6.35 22.49
CA ASN A 209 -16.44 5.91 23.51
C ASN A 209 -16.52 4.37 23.55
N THR A 210 -15.38 3.71 23.77
CA THR A 210 -15.28 2.26 23.98
C THR A 210 -14.15 1.98 24.97
N ASP A 211 -14.31 0.94 25.79
CA ASP A 211 -13.35 0.55 26.82
C ASP A 211 -12.03 0.06 26.20
N SER A 212 -12.12 -0.66 25.08
CA SER A 212 -10.98 -1.24 24.38
C SER A 212 -11.31 -1.58 22.93
N PHE A 213 -10.25 -1.79 22.15
CA PHE A 213 -10.33 -2.27 20.79
C PHE A 213 -9.64 -3.63 20.68
N GLU A 214 -10.25 -4.55 19.95
CA GLU A 214 -9.70 -5.86 19.59
C GLU A 214 -8.55 -5.71 18.58
N SER A 215 -8.68 -4.72 17.69
CA SER A 215 -7.61 -4.31 16.77
C SER A 215 -7.73 -2.84 16.44
N GLN A 216 -6.58 -2.20 16.18
CA GLN A 216 -6.51 -0.81 15.75
C GLN A 216 -5.38 -0.60 14.77
N GLU A 217 -5.61 0.28 13.80
CA GLU A 217 -4.61 0.68 12.82
C GLU A 217 -4.70 2.18 12.61
N ALA A 218 -3.56 2.85 12.50
CA ALA A 218 -3.52 4.27 12.21
C ALA A 218 -2.46 4.61 11.15
N PHE A 219 -2.81 5.56 10.30
CA PHE A 219 -2.01 6.00 9.17
C PHE A 219 -1.93 7.53 9.14
N LEU A 220 -0.86 8.04 8.57
CA LEU A 220 -0.70 9.45 8.23
C LEU A 220 -0.55 9.56 6.71
N TRP A 221 -1.51 10.23 6.09
CA TRP A 221 -1.47 10.63 4.69
C TRP A 221 -0.92 12.06 4.60
N LEU A 222 0.19 12.26 3.90
CA LEU A 222 0.75 13.60 3.68
C LEU A 222 0.16 14.28 2.43
N ASP A 223 -0.16 15.56 2.56
CA ASP A 223 -0.78 16.34 1.48
C ASP A 223 0.10 16.45 0.23
N GLY A 224 -0.55 16.48 -0.93
CA GLY A 224 0.12 16.66 -2.22
C GLY A 224 1.10 15.54 -2.57
N SER A 225 0.98 14.38 -1.93
CA SER A 225 1.88 13.23 -2.12
C SER A 225 1.13 11.91 -2.07
N ASN A 226 1.80 10.84 -2.50
CA ASN A 226 1.33 9.46 -2.34
C ASN A 226 1.89 8.80 -1.06
N VAL A 227 2.31 9.61 -0.08
CA VAL A 227 2.84 9.10 1.18
C VAL A 227 1.69 8.69 2.11
N ILE A 228 1.58 7.39 2.38
CA ILE A 228 0.79 6.83 3.49
C ILE A 228 1.77 6.15 4.45
N THR A 229 2.02 6.74 5.61
CA THR A 229 2.90 6.12 6.61
C THR A 229 2.09 5.47 7.71
N LYS A 230 2.51 4.29 8.17
CA LYS A 230 1.90 3.66 9.35
C LYS A 230 2.34 4.41 10.60
N LEU A 231 1.41 4.58 11.53
CA LEU A 231 1.71 5.03 12.88
C LEU A 231 1.73 3.79 13.78
N TYR A 232 2.75 3.67 14.62
CA TYR A 232 2.94 2.50 15.48
C TYR A 232 2.24 2.71 16.82
N SER A 233 1.44 1.73 17.23
CA SER A 233 0.73 1.77 18.50
C SER A 233 1.69 1.70 19.70
N SER A 234 1.40 2.47 20.74
CA SER A 234 2.01 2.47 22.06
C SER A 234 0.95 2.87 23.09
N ASP A 235 0.52 1.92 23.92
CA ASP A 235 -0.56 2.05 24.92
C ASP A 235 -1.85 2.71 24.38
N ARG A 236 -1.96 4.04 24.47
CA ARG A 236 -3.13 4.85 24.04
C ARG A 236 -2.83 5.82 22.90
N HIS A 237 -1.66 5.68 22.29
CA HIS A 237 -1.15 6.59 21.29
C HIS A 237 -0.61 5.84 20.08
N PHE A 238 -0.56 6.53 18.95
CA PHE A 238 0.07 6.07 17.73
C PHE A 238 1.19 7.05 17.37
N SER A 239 2.37 6.54 17.03
CA SER A 239 3.52 7.39 16.71
C SER A 239 4.07 7.09 15.32
N GLY A 240 4.20 8.15 14.51
CA GLY A 240 4.89 8.14 13.23
C GLY A 240 6.29 8.69 13.40
N LEU A 241 7.28 7.96 12.91
CA LEU A 241 8.68 8.34 13.03
C LEU A 241 9.14 9.09 11.76
N ASN A 242 10.13 9.97 11.94
CA ASN A 242 10.86 10.60 10.84
C ASN A 242 10.00 11.36 9.82
N ILE A 243 8.92 11.98 10.29
CA ILE A 243 8.03 12.79 9.48
C ILE A 243 8.69 14.16 9.24
N PRO A 244 8.73 14.67 8.00
CA PRO A 244 9.27 16.01 7.74
C PRO A 244 8.52 17.07 8.53
N ARG A 245 9.25 17.91 9.27
CA ARG A 245 8.72 18.87 10.25
C ARG A 245 7.67 19.83 9.69
N ARG A 246 7.73 20.12 8.39
CA ARG A 246 6.82 21.05 7.70
C ARG A 246 5.68 20.33 6.97
N ALA A 247 5.64 19.00 6.96
CA ALA A 247 4.58 18.26 6.32
C ALA A 247 3.23 18.52 7.00
N SER A 248 2.20 18.61 6.17
CA SER A 248 0.79 18.63 6.55
C SER A 248 0.12 17.37 6.01
N GLY A 249 -1.05 17.02 6.54
CA GLY A 249 -1.70 15.77 6.18
C GLY A 249 -2.93 15.44 7.01
N GLN A 250 -3.35 14.19 6.94
CA GLN A 250 -4.46 13.64 7.68
C GLN A 250 -4.01 12.39 8.45
N VAL A 251 -4.26 12.36 9.76
CA VAL A 251 -4.16 11.12 10.54
C VAL A 251 -5.49 10.42 10.48
N ILE A 252 -5.46 9.13 10.15
CA ILE A 252 -6.63 8.29 9.92
C ILE A 252 -6.50 7.08 10.83
N ALA A 253 -7.54 6.76 11.59
CA ALA A 253 -7.54 5.64 12.53
C ALA A 253 -8.76 4.74 12.32
N TYR A 254 -8.50 3.43 12.33
CA TYR A 254 -9.48 2.37 12.31
C TYR A 254 -9.43 1.59 13.61
N GLY A 255 -10.57 1.09 14.06
CA GLY A 255 -10.65 0.24 15.24
C GLY A 255 -11.79 -0.75 15.14
N MET A 256 -11.59 -1.95 15.67
CA MET A 256 -12.63 -2.95 15.87
C MET A 256 -12.89 -3.13 17.36
N SER A 257 -14.14 -3.05 17.79
CA SER A 257 -14.53 -3.30 19.19
C SER A 257 -15.88 -4.00 19.24
N LYS A 258 -15.95 -5.20 19.83
CA LYS A 258 -17.16 -6.03 19.93
C LYS A 258 -17.82 -6.25 18.56
N GLY A 259 -16.99 -6.48 17.55
CA GLY A 259 -17.45 -6.58 16.16
C GLY A 259 -18.06 -5.29 15.61
N GLN A 260 -17.76 -4.10 16.12
CA GLN A 260 -18.18 -2.83 15.52
C GLN A 260 -16.95 -2.05 15.02
N MET A 261 -17.01 -1.64 13.75
CA MET A 261 -16.01 -0.75 13.16
C MET A 261 -16.14 0.65 13.73
N HIS A 262 -14.99 1.23 14.07
CA HIS A 262 -14.84 2.61 14.47
C HIS A 262 -13.85 3.29 13.54
N PHE A 263 -14.15 4.54 13.21
CA PHE A 263 -13.31 5.34 12.33
C PHE A 263 -13.20 6.77 12.87
N GLY A 264 -12.03 7.37 12.64
CA GLY A 264 -11.76 8.77 12.95
C GLY A 264 -10.65 9.30 12.06
N ALA A 265 -10.75 10.57 11.71
CA ALA A 265 -9.71 11.29 11.00
C ALA A 265 -9.47 12.65 11.68
N ALA A 266 -8.22 13.11 11.65
CA ALA A 266 -7.85 14.42 12.18
C ALA A 266 -6.83 15.10 11.28
N ARG A 267 -7.03 16.40 11.07
CA ARG A 267 -6.16 17.23 10.23
C ARG A 267 -4.86 17.56 10.96
N LEU A 268 -3.73 17.17 10.37
CA LEU A 268 -2.40 17.61 10.77
C LEU A 268 -2.01 18.84 9.96
N LYS A 269 -2.08 20.04 10.56
CA LYS A 269 -1.64 21.27 9.88
C LYS A 269 -0.13 21.32 9.70
N LYS A 270 0.62 20.78 10.65
CA LYS A 270 2.08 20.71 10.59
C LYS A 270 2.60 19.60 11.51
N ALA A 271 3.53 18.79 11.03
CA ALA A 271 4.13 17.69 11.81
C ALA A 271 4.86 18.15 13.08
N ALA A 272 5.25 19.43 13.17
CA ALA A 272 5.82 20.00 14.39
C ALA A 272 4.84 20.01 15.58
N ASP A 273 3.55 19.88 15.33
CA ASP A 273 2.50 19.83 16.34
C ASP A 273 2.47 18.40 16.93
N LYS A 274 3.16 18.22 18.06
CA LYS A 274 3.59 16.89 18.56
C LYS A 274 2.46 15.96 19.00
N LEU A 275 1.24 16.46 19.21
CA LEU A 275 0.11 15.65 19.65
C LEU A 275 -1.16 16.06 18.91
N LEU A 276 -1.80 15.10 18.25
CA LEU A 276 -3.09 15.26 17.58
C LEU A 276 -4.13 14.35 18.23
N ASN A 277 -5.30 14.90 18.59
CA ASN A 277 -6.42 14.10 19.05
C ASN A 277 -7.21 13.58 17.85
N VAL A 278 -7.43 12.27 17.79
CA VAL A 278 -8.25 11.61 16.77
C VAL A 278 -9.49 11.06 17.45
N TYR A 279 -10.64 11.69 17.17
CA TYR A 279 -11.92 11.25 17.70
C TYR A 279 -12.50 10.16 16.80
N MET A 280 -12.65 8.97 17.36
CA MET A 280 -13.24 7.82 16.67
C MET A 280 -14.65 7.58 17.16
N ARG A 281 -15.54 7.27 16.22
CA ARG A 281 -16.94 6.90 16.49
C ARG A 281 -17.28 5.61 15.76
N PRO A 282 -18.26 4.82 16.24
CA PRO A 282 -18.78 3.70 15.46
C PRO A 282 -19.30 4.22 14.12
N MET A 283 -18.93 3.55 13.04
CA MET A 283 -19.35 3.90 11.68
C MET A 283 -19.63 2.63 10.87
N ALA A 284 -20.62 2.71 9.97
CA ALA A 284 -20.89 1.65 9.02
C ALA A 284 -19.82 1.62 7.92
N GLU A 285 -19.63 0.45 7.32
CA GLU A 285 -18.65 0.26 6.23
C GLU A 285 -18.82 1.32 5.12
N ALA A 286 -20.04 1.52 4.64
CA ALA A 286 -20.30 2.48 3.56
C ALA A 286 -19.92 3.92 3.96
N GLU A 287 -20.18 4.31 5.20
CA GLU A 287 -19.83 5.63 5.73
C GLU A 287 -18.32 5.79 5.88
N ILE A 288 -17.60 4.72 6.24
CA ILE A 288 -16.14 4.72 6.30
C ILE A 288 -15.56 4.91 4.90
N ILE A 289 -16.04 4.16 3.91
CA ILE A 289 -15.57 4.30 2.52
C ILE A 289 -15.84 5.70 1.98
N GLU A 290 -17.04 6.23 2.19
CA GLU A 290 -17.40 7.60 1.82
C GLU A 290 -16.49 8.63 2.52
N ALA A 291 -16.29 8.49 3.83
CA ALA A 291 -15.43 9.41 4.59
C ALA A 291 -13.99 9.43 4.07
N ILE A 292 -13.43 8.28 3.71
CA ILE A 292 -12.06 8.18 3.19
C ILE A 292 -11.94 8.82 1.79
N GLN A 293 -12.97 8.69 0.94
CA GLN A 293 -12.99 9.28 -0.40
C GLN A 293 -13.02 10.83 -0.39
N HIS A 294 -13.42 11.42 0.74
CA HIS A 294 -13.49 12.88 0.93
C HIS A 294 -12.31 13.48 1.71
N LEU A 295 -11.27 12.69 2.00
CA LEU A 295 -10.02 13.17 2.62
C LEU A 295 -9.09 13.84 1.60
#